data_AF-A0A969AIT4-F1
#
_entry.id   AF-A0A969AIT4-F1
#
_cell.length_a   1.000
_cell.length_b   1.000
_cell.length_c   1.000
_cell.angle_alpha   90.00
_cell.angle_beta   90.00
_cell.angle_gamma   90.00
#
_symmetry.space_group_name_H-M   'P 1'
#
loop_
_entity.id
_entity.type
_entity.pdbx_description
1 polymer ?
#
loop_
_entity_poly.entity_id
_entity_poly.type
_entity_poly.pdbx_seq_one_letter_code
_entity_poly.pdbx_strand_id
1 'polypeptide(L)'
;MKSYEMLKTLPSENIEPRHFLRYCFDIDQLSSENILEEETSFGYCSKCVKLLSKILGMKRKTVREWGENPNFEGMPHYAKVTCSYAQAALSKEELNRIIYHDYEPPAVSAMEFIEEILLLGLSPSERLKVISSTKFRGQCFTLLSETLNISKRRLYEWGRDMELRDMPRHYEITLGYAIAVYKKRQQTSAKQSAA
;
A
#
# COMPACT_ATOMS: atom_id res chain seq x y z
N MET A 1 10.06 13.62 -17.94
CA MET A 1 10.07 12.55 -16.92
C MET A 1 9.14 12.90 -15.76
N LYS A 2 7.82 13.05 -16.00
CA LYS A 2 6.84 13.29 -14.92
C LYS A 2 6.67 12.08 -13.98
N SER A 3 6.95 10.88 -14.49
CA SER A 3 6.75 9.60 -13.79
C SER A 3 7.71 9.38 -12.61
N TYR A 4 8.94 9.89 -12.68
CA TYR A 4 9.93 9.76 -11.58
C TYR A 4 9.69 10.74 -10.43
N GLU A 5 9.22 11.96 -10.71
CA GLU A 5 8.89 12.92 -9.66
C GLU A 5 7.65 12.48 -8.87
N MET A 6 6.69 11.81 -9.52
CA MET A 6 5.53 11.25 -8.81
C MET A 6 5.88 10.02 -7.97
N LEU A 7 6.95 9.28 -8.28
CA LEU A 7 7.43 8.17 -7.46
C LEU A 7 7.96 8.59 -6.09
N LYS A 8 8.64 9.75 -6.03
CA LYS A 8 9.07 10.38 -4.77
C LYS A 8 7.91 10.73 -3.84
N THR A 9 6.69 10.68 -4.34
CA THR A 9 5.50 11.05 -3.58
C THR A 9 4.84 9.84 -2.91
N LEU A 10 5.17 8.60 -3.29
CA LEU A 10 4.64 7.42 -2.60
C LEU A 10 5.25 7.31 -1.18
N PRO A 11 4.55 6.71 -0.21
CA PRO A 11 5.09 6.53 1.14
C PRO A 11 6.44 5.81 1.10
N SER A 12 7.51 6.53 1.45
CA SER A 12 8.87 6.00 1.52
C SER A 12 9.21 5.42 2.89
N GLU A 13 8.43 5.77 3.90
CA GLU A 13 8.62 5.34 5.28
C GLU A 13 7.59 4.27 5.66
N ASN A 14 8.11 3.21 6.29
CA ASN A 14 7.27 2.17 6.86
C ASN A 14 6.67 2.69 8.17
N ILE A 15 5.35 2.58 8.30
CA ILE A 15 4.71 2.83 9.57
C ILE A 15 4.86 1.62 10.50
N GLU A 16 5.19 1.89 11.76
CA GLU A 16 5.17 0.86 12.79
C GLU A 16 3.74 0.39 13.09
N PRO A 17 3.51 -0.92 13.29
CA PRO A 17 2.15 -1.47 13.40
C PRO A 17 1.30 -0.78 14.48
N ARG A 18 1.88 -0.51 15.65
CA ARG A 18 1.19 0.16 16.74
C ARG A 18 0.74 1.58 16.37
N HIS A 19 1.58 2.35 15.69
CA HIS A 19 1.23 3.70 15.23
C HIS A 19 0.11 3.67 14.20
N PHE A 20 0.17 2.73 13.26
CA PHE A 20 -0.87 2.52 12.28
C PHE A 20 -2.21 2.16 12.94
N LEU A 21 -2.21 1.24 13.90
CA LEU A 21 -3.41 0.83 14.63
C LEU A 21 -4.01 1.98 15.43
N ARG A 22 -3.18 2.76 16.12
CA ARG A 22 -3.63 3.96 16.85
C ARG A 22 -4.31 4.96 15.93
N TYR A 23 -3.72 5.22 14.76
CA TYR A 23 -4.30 6.09 13.74
C TYR A 23 -5.67 5.55 13.25
N CYS A 24 -5.77 4.24 13.00
CA CYS A 24 -6.98 3.62 12.49
C CYS A 24 -8.14 3.59 13.50
N PHE A 25 -7.84 3.51 14.80
CA PHE A 25 -8.84 3.57 15.87
C PHE A 25 -9.06 4.97 16.42
N ASP A 26 -8.41 5.98 15.83
CA ASP A 26 -8.50 7.39 16.24
C ASP A 26 -8.08 7.64 17.70
N ILE A 27 -7.12 6.85 18.18
CA ILE A 27 -6.56 6.99 19.54
C ILE A 27 -5.17 7.64 19.53
N ASP A 28 -4.62 7.98 18.36
CA ASP A 28 -3.27 8.55 18.22
C ASP A 28 -3.12 9.95 18.82
N GLN A 29 -4.23 10.64 19.05
CA GLN A 29 -4.26 12.01 19.61
C GLN A 29 -4.64 12.05 21.11
N LEU A 30 -4.85 10.88 21.74
CA LEU A 30 -5.21 10.80 23.15
C LEU A 30 -3.98 10.96 24.07
N SER A 31 -4.21 11.21 25.35
CA SER A 31 -3.15 11.17 26.36
C SER A 31 -2.55 9.76 26.45
N SER A 32 -1.32 9.65 26.95
CA SER A 32 -0.66 8.34 27.11
C SER A 32 -1.45 7.38 28.00
N GLU A 33 -2.13 7.91 29.02
CA GLU A 33 -3.01 7.15 29.92
C GLU A 33 -4.24 6.61 29.18
N ASN A 34 -4.93 7.45 28.41
CA ASN A 34 -6.10 7.05 27.63
C ASN A 34 -5.74 6.08 26.49
N ILE A 35 -4.57 6.25 25.86
CA ILE A 35 -4.06 5.28 24.88
C ILE A 35 -3.87 3.91 25.53
N LEU A 36 -3.29 3.86 26.73
CA LEU A 36 -3.08 2.61 27.44
C LEU A 36 -4.41 1.95 27.83
N GLU A 37 -5.37 2.74 28.30
CA GLU A 37 -6.72 2.25 28.60
C GLU A 37 -7.38 1.60 27.37
N GLU A 38 -7.31 2.26 26.21
CA GLU A 38 -7.84 1.74 24.95
C GLU A 38 -7.09 0.48 24.48
N GLU A 39 -5.74 0.49 24.51
CA GLU A 39 -4.91 -0.65 24.08
C GLU A 39 -5.06 -1.88 24.99
N THR A 40 -5.44 -1.67 26.25
CA THR A 40 -5.71 -2.75 27.23
C THR A 40 -7.19 -3.14 27.30
N SER A 41 -8.07 -2.40 26.63
CA SER A 41 -9.51 -2.67 26.62
C SER A 41 -9.83 -4.04 26.04
N PHE A 42 -10.89 -4.66 26.58
CA PHE A 42 -11.35 -5.97 26.11
C PHE A 42 -11.72 -5.89 24.63
N GLY A 43 -11.09 -6.74 23.82
CA GLY A 43 -11.36 -6.85 22.39
C GLY A 43 -10.50 -5.94 21.49
N TYR A 44 -9.69 -5.03 22.03
CA TYR A 44 -8.76 -4.20 21.24
C TYR A 44 -7.86 -5.08 20.33
N CYS A 45 -7.18 -6.06 20.93
CA CYS A 45 -6.37 -7.05 20.20
C CYS A 45 -7.13 -7.73 19.04
N SER A 46 -8.38 -8.13 19.29
CA SER A 46 -9.21 -8.77 18.26
C SER A 46 -9.54 -7.80 17.12
N LYS A 47 -9.79 -6.52 17.43
CA LYS A 47 -10.00 -5.45 16.44
C LYS A 47 -8.73 -5.23 15.62
N CYS A 48 -7.54 -5.17 16.23
CA CYS A 48 -6.25 -5.04 15.53
C CYS A 48 -6.04 -6.16 14.52
N VAL A 49 -6.16 -7.41 14.96
CA VAL A 49 -5.99 -8.59 14.11
C VAL A 49 -7.01 -8.60 12.97
N LYS A 50 -8.27 -8.22 13.25
CA LYS A 50 -9.33 -8.17 12.24
C LYS A 50 -9.04 -7.10 11.19
N LEU A 51 -8.61 -5.90 11.61
CA LEU A 51 -8.27 -4.80 10.72
C LEU A 51 -7.10 -5.15 9.81
N LEU A 52 -5.97 -5.58 10.39
CA LEU A 52 -4.77 -5.98 9.64
C LEU A 52 -5.05 -7.12 8.67
N SER A 53 -5.81 -8.13 9.10
CA SER A 53 -6.24 -9.24 8.24
C SER A 53 -6.99 -8.77 7.01
N LYS A 54 -7.89 -7.79 7.15
CA LYS A 54 -8.67 -7.25 6.03
C LYS A 54 -7.83 -6.37 5.10
N ILE A 55 -7.03 -5.47 5.66
CA ILE A 55 -6.18 -4.55 4.87
C ILE A 55 -5.13 -5.32 4.07
N LEU A 56 -4.55 -6.36 4.66
CA LEU A 56 -3.48 -7.13 4.03
C LEU A 56 -4.00 -8.30 3.17
N GLY A 57 -5.31 -8.58 3.20
CA GLY A 57 -5.90 -9.75 2.56
C GLY A 57 -5.37 -11.08 3.12
N MET A 58 -5.01 -11.10 4.41
CA MET A 58 -4.36 -12.24 5.07
C MET A 58 -5.28 -12.93 6.07
N LYS A 59 -5.00 -14.21 6.36
CA LYS A 59 -5.72 -14.94 7.41
C LYS A 59 -5.39 -14.36 8.78
N ARG A 60 -6.40 -14.22 9.64
CA ARG A 60 -6.22 -13.76 11.04
C ARG A 60 -5.20 -14.59 11.82
N LYS A 61 -5.10 -15.90 11.53
CA LYS A 61 -4.09 -16.78 12.14
C LYS A 61 -2.68 -16.27 11.86
N THR A 62 -2.36 -15.97 10.61
CA THR A 62 -1.04 -15.44 10.20
C THR A 62 -0.73 -14.13 10.90
N VAL A 63 -1.71 -13.22 11.01
CA VAL A 63 -1.52 -11.94 11.69
C VAL A 63 -1.23 -12.11 13.19
N ARG A 64 -1.88 -13.08 13.85
CA ARG A 64 -1.63 -13.38 15.28
C ARG A 64 -0.23 -13.93 15.55
N GLU A 65 0.39 -14.56 14.55
CA GLU A 65 1.73 -15.14 14.67
C GLU A 65 2.84 -14.07 14.62
N TRP A 66 2.51 -12.81 14.32
CA TRP A 66 3.48 -11.70 14.25
C TRP A 66 3.82 -11.09 15.62
N GLY A 67 3.42 -11.71 16.72
CA GLY A 67 3.79 -11.29 18.07
C GLY A 67 2.66 -10.60 18.84
N GLU A 68 3.01 -10.11 20.03
CA GLU A 68 2.03 -9.61 20.98
C GLU A 68 1.45 -8.25 20.56
N ASN A 69 0.19 -8.05 20.93
CA ASN A 69 -0.49 -6.78 20.72
C ASN A 69 0.02 -5.76 21.75
N PRO A 70 0.03 -4.46 21.41
CA PRO A 70 -0.33 -3.86 20.13
C PRO A 70 0.85 -3.72 19.14
N ASN A 71 2.00 -4.34 19.44
CA ASN A 71 3.26 -4.06 18.75
C ASN A 71 3.46 -4.84 17.44
N PHE A 72 3.04 -6.12 17.39
CA PHE A 72 3.23 -7.01 16.22
C PHE A 72 4.69 -7.02 15.70
N GLU A 73 5.65 -7.26 16.61
CA GLU A 73 7.09 -7.14 16.35
C GLU A 73 7.60 -8.01 15.18
N GLY A 74 6.96 -9.16 14.95
CA GLY A 74 7.24 -10.07 13.84
C GLY A 74 6.55 -9.71 12.53
N MET A 75 5.88 -8.55 12.43
CA MET A 75 5.20 -8.14 11.19
C MET A 75 6.21 -8.00 10.04
N PRO A 76 6.02 -8.74 8.93
CA PRO A 76 6.93 -8.65 7.79
C PRO A 76 6.98 -7.25 7.17
N HIS A 77 8.15 -6.89 6.63
CA HIS A 77 8.37 -5.60 5.97
C HIS A 77 7.31 -5.26 4.91
N TYR A 78 6.94 -6.21 4.04
CA TYR A 78 5.94 -5.95 3.00
C TYR A 78 4.58 -5.54 3.61
N ALA A 79 4.22 -6.06 4.77
CA ALA A 79 2.94 -5.74 5.42
C ALA A 79 2.96 -4.33 5.99
N LYS A 80 4.10 -3.90 6.57
CA LYS A 80 4.30 -2.50 7.00
C LYS A 80 4.19 -1.54 5.82
N VAL A 81 4.78 -1.88 4.67
CA VAL A 81 4.66 -1.09 3.43
C VAL A 81 3.18 -0.97 3.01
N THR A 82 2.45 -2.08 2.98
CA THR A 82 1.01 -2.06 2.66
C THR A 82 0.22 -1.19 3.63
N CYS A 83 0.50 -1.24 4.94
CA CYS A 83 -0.12 -0.37 5.95
C CYS A 83 0.16 1.13 5.67
N SER A 84 1.39 1.50 5.32
CA SER A 84 1.72 2.88 4.93
C SER A 84 0.89 3.35 3.73
N TYR A 85 0.74 2.51 2.71
CA TYR A 85 -0.08 2.82 1.54
C TYR A 85 -1.57 2.90 1.90
N ALA A 86 -2.08 1.97 2.69
CA ALA A 86 -3.48 1.96 3.12
C ALA A 86 -3.84 3.24 3.91
N GLN A 87 -2.96 3.67 4.83
CA GLN A 87 -3.13 4.92 5.57
C GLN A 87 -3.14 6.15 4.67
N ALA A 88 -2.28 6.19 3.65
CA ALA A 88 -2.25 7.32 2.72
C ALA A 88 -3.47 7.32 1.78
N ALA A 89 -3.92 6.14 1.36
CA ALA A 89 -5.03 5.95 0.44
C ALA A 89 -6.37 6.30 1.08
N LEU A 90 -6.65 5.73 2.24
CA LEU A 90 -7.94 5.77 2.90
C LEU A 90 -8.05 6.94 3.88
N SER A 91 -9.28 7.36 4.21
CA SER A 91 -9.55 8.25 5.33
C SER A 91 -9.58 7.49 6.66
N LYS A 92 -9.47 8.20 7.79
CA LYS A 92 -9.64 7.60 9.12
C LYS A 92 -10.99 6.91 9.26
N GLU A 93 -12.05 7.52 8.73
CA GLU A 93 -13.41 6.99 8.77
C GLU A 93 -13.53 5.70 7.96
N GLU A 94 -12.90 5.64 6.78
CA GLU A 94 -12.88 4.42 5.96
C GLU A 94 -12.15 3.29 6.70
N LEU A 95 -10.96 3.56 7.26
CA LEU A 95 -10.17 2.58 8.02
C LEU A 95 -10.93 2.06 9.24
N ASN A 96 -11.61 2.93 9.97
CA ASN A 96 -12.40 2.55 11.13
C ASN A 96 -13.57 1.61 10.74
N ARG A 97 -14.23 1.89 9.60
CA ARG A 97 -15.35 1.08 9.10
C ARG A 97 -14.96 -0.33 8.64
N ILE A 98 -13.70 -0.55 8.20
CA ILE A 98 -13.21 -1.86 7.76
C ILE A 98 -13.42 -2.94 8.85
N ILE A 99 -13.36 -2.58 10.13
CA ILE A 99 -13.56 -3.53 11.21
C ILE A 99 -14.99 -4.10 11.18
N TYR A 100 -15.98 -3.27 10.86
CA TYR A 100 -17.40 -3.59 11.03
C TYR A 100 -18.05 -4.19 9.78
N HIS A 101 -17.52 -3.93 8.59
CA HIS A 101 -18.11 -4.36 7.31
C HIS A 101 -17.19 -5.29 6.53
N ASP A 102 -17.73 -6.09 5.62
CA ASP A 102 -16.90 -6.82 4.68
C ASP A 102 -16.11 -5.84 3.82
N TYR A 103 -14.81 -6.10 3.73
CA TYR A 103 -13.87 -5.24 3.04
C TYR A 103 -12.94 -6.12 2.23
N GLU A 104 -12.90 -5.86 0.93
CA GLU A 104 -11.95 -6.46 0.02
C GLU A 104 -10.86 -5.41 -0.28
N PRO A 105 -9.59 -5.69 0.07
CA PRO A 105 -8.51 -4.76 -0.25
C PRO A 105 -8.33 -4.65 -1.76
N PRO A 106 -8.04 -3.44 -2.29
CA PRO A 106 -7.80 -3.28 -3.72
C PRO A 106 -6.57 -4.11 -4.12
N ALA A 107 -6.68 -4.89 -5.17
CA ALA A 107 -5.57 -5.67 -5.72
C ALA A 107 -5.49 -5.44 -7.23
N VAL A 108 -4.29 -5.19 -7.73
CA VAL A 108 -4.02 -5.00 -9.17
C VAL A 108 -2.75 -5.72 -9.57
N SER A 109 -2.72 -6.21 -10.79
CA SER A 109 -1.53 -6.82 -11.38
C SER A 109 -0.41 -5.80 -11.57
N ALA A 110 0.82 -6.32 -11.77
CA ALA A 110 1.96 -5.47 -12.08
C ALA A 110 1.74 -4.65 -13.36
N MET A 111 1.12 -5.26 -14.38
CA MET A 111 0.87 -4.60 -15.66
C MET A 111 -0.17 -3.48 -15.53
N GLU A 112 -1.30 -3.71 -14.85
CA GLU A 112 -2.29 -2.67 -14.58
C GLU A 112 -1.67 -1.49 -13.83
N PHE A 113 -0.81 -1.75 -12.84
CA PHE A 113 -0.07 -0.72 -12.14
C PHE A 113 0.86 0.09 -13.07
N ILE A 114 1.60 -0.59 -13.95
CA ILE A 114 2.49 0.08 -14.91
C ILE A 114 1.69 0.93 -15.90
N GLU A 115 0.59 0.40 -16.42
CA GLU A 115 -0.28 1.12 -17.34
C GLU A 115 -0.82 2.39 -16.69
N GLU A 116 -1.34 2.30 -15.47
CA GLU A 116 -1.91 3.42 -14.74
C GLU A 116 -0.86 4.50 -14.43
N ILE A 117 0.34 4.10 -14.01
CA ILE A 117 1.36 5.04 -13.53
C ILE A 117 2.24 5.61 -14.65
N LEU A 118 2.58 4.80 -15.67
CA LEU A 118 3.53 5.20 -16.71
C LEU A 118 2.89 5.52 -18.05
N LEU A 119 1.74 4.93 -18.38
CA LEU A 119 1.17 4.96 -19.73
C LEU A 119 -0.18 5.69 -19.82
N LEU A 120 -0.86 5.91 -18.69
CA LEU A 120 -2.10 6.66 -18.64
C LEU A 120 -1.87 8.11 -19.08
N GLY A 121 -2.76 8.62 -19.93
CA GLY A 121 -2.68 9.98 -20.48
C GLY A 121 -1.72 10.17 -21.66
N LEU A 122 -0.95 9.13 -22.04
CA LEU A 122 -0.14 9.15 -23.26
C LEU A 122 -0.98 8.83 -24.50
N SER A 123 -0.71 9.51 -25.61
CA SER A 123 -1.27 9.15 -26.93
C SER A 123 -0.73 7.80 -27.42
N PRO A 124 -1.39 7.14 -28.39
CA PRO A 124 -0.92 5.86 -28.94
C PRO A 124 0.54 5.92 -29.43
N SER A 125 0.92 6.99 -30.12
CA SER A 125 2.28 7.18 -30.63
C SER A 125 3.32 7.34 -29.52
N GLU A 126 2.99 8.05 -28.44
CA GLU A 126 3.86 8.21 -27.28
C GLU A 126 4.01 6.89 -26.51
N ARG A 127 2.91 6.16 -26.31
CA ARG A 127 2.94 4.82 -25.70
C ARG A 127 3.86 3.90 -26.49
N LEU A 128 3.74 3.87 -27.81
CA LEU A 128 4.56 3.03 -28.68
C LEU A 128 6.04 3.41 -28.58
N LYS A 129 6.35 4.71 -28.53
CA LYS A 129 7.72 5.22 -28.28
C LYS A 129 8.29 4.83 -26.92
N VAL A 130 7.47 4.85 -25.88
CA VAL A 130 7.88 4.46 -24.52
C VAL A 130 8.12 2.96 -24.46
N ILE A 131 7.16 2.14 -24.90
CA ILE A 131 7.22 0.67 -24.80
C ILE A 131 8.32 0.09 -25.69
N SER A 132 8.56 0.67 -26.87
CA SER A 132 9.66 0.24 -27.77
C SER A 132 11.05 0.62 -27.27
N SER A 133 11.16 1.45 -26.22
CA SER A 133 12.46 1.81 -25.66
C SER A 133 13.12 0.60 -24.99
N THR A 134 14.40 0.37 -25.29
CA THR A 134 15.22 -0.65 -24.61
C THR A 134 15.33 -0.44 -23.10
N LYS A 135 15.03 0.78 -22.62
CA LYS A 135 15.06 1.14 -21.20
C LYS A 135 13.73 0.90 -20.48
N PHE A 136 12.63 0.68 -21.21
CA PHE A 136 11.28 0.62 -20.65
C PHE A 136 11.15 -0.44 -19.55
N ARG A 137 11.67 -1.64 -19.83
CA ARG A 137 11.68 -2.73 -18.84
C ARG A 137 12.40 -2.33 -17.55
N GLY A 138 13.59 -1.73 -17.66
CA GLY A 138 14.36 -1.27 -16.51
C GLY A 138 13.64 -0.21 -15.70
N GLN A 139 12.88 0.69 -16.36
CA GLN A 139 12.04 1.68 -15.71
C GLN A 139 10.89 1.03 -14.94
N CYS A 140 10.18 0.08 -15.55
CA CYS A 140 9.08 -0.61 -14.88
C CYS A 140 9.56 -1.41 -13.66
N PHE A 141 10.68 -2.12 -13.77
CA PHE A 141 11.27 -2.85 -12.64
C PHE A 141 11.76 -1.90 -11.53
N THR A 142 12.21 -0.70 -11.88
CA THR A 142 12.54 0.34 -10.89
C THR A 142 11.30 0.80 -10.16
N LEU A 143 10.26 1.17 -10.91
CA LEU A 143 8.96 1.58 -10.37
C LEU A 143 8.38 0.53 -9.41
N LEU A 144 8.33 -0.74 -9.81
CA LEU A 144 7.82 -1.83 -8.99
C LEU A 144 8.69 -2.08 -7.75
N SER A 145 10.01 -2.09 -7.92
CA SER A 145 10.98 -2.32 -6.84
C SER A 145 10.88 -1.24 -5.75
N GLU A 146 10.77 0.02 -6.16
CA GLU A 146 10.61 1.16 -5.25
C GLU A 146 9.24 1.15 -4.56
N THR A 147 8.16 0.93 -5.31
CA THR A 147 6.79 0.90 -4.76
C THR A 147 6.61 -0.25 -3.75
N LEU A 148 7.14 -1.43 -4.06
CA LEU A 148 6.99 -2.61 -3.21
C LEU A 148 8.08 -2.68 -2.13
N ASN A 149 9.06 -1.78 -2.16
CA ASN A 149 10.24 -1.76 -1.29
C ASN A 149 10.93 -3.13 -1.21
N ILE A 150 11.25 -3.69 -2.38
CA ILE A 150 11.96 -4.95 -2.57
C ILE A 150 13.05 -4.80 -3.62
N SER A 151 14.00 -5.73 -3.66
CA SER A 151 15.02 -5.73 -4.72
C SER A 151 14.44 -6.10 -6.08
N LYS A 152 15.02 -5.54 -7.16
CA LYS A 152 14.72 -5.96 -8.54
C LYS A 152 14.96 -7.45 -8.76
N ARG A 153 15.94 -8.05 -8.05
CA ARG A 153 16.21 -9.49 -8.10
C ARG A 153 14.94 -10.30 -7.77
N ARG A 154 14.21 -9.90 -6.73
CA ARG A 154 12.97 -10.56 -6.33
C ARG A 154 11.89 -10.48 -7.41
N LEU A 155 11.82 -9.37 -8.17
CA LEU A 155 10.91 -9.26 -9.31
C LEU A 155 11.24 -10.28 -10.41
N TYR A 156 12.54 -10.51 -10.69
CA TYR A 156 12.95 -11.52 -11.67
C TYR A 156 12.59 -12.95 -11.26
N GLU A 157 12.44 -13.21 -9.96
CA GLU A 157 12.00 -14.51 -9.44
C GLU A 157 10.50 -14.77 -9.70
N TRP A 158 9.71 -13.73 -9.96
CA TRP A 158 8.26 -13.83 -10.23
C TRP A 158 7.88 -13.85 -11.71
N GLY A 159 8.85 -13.61 -12.59
CA GLY A 159 8.59 -13.59 -14.02
C GLY A 159 9.71 -12.94 -14.83
N ARG A 160 9.88 -13.47 -16.05
CA ARG A 160 10.77 -12.87 -17.05
C ARG A 160 10.06 -11.86 -17.94
N ASP A 161 8.75 -11.71 -17.87
CA ASP A 161 8.01 -10.66 -18.56
C ASP A 161 7.57 -9.56 -17.58
N MET A 162 6.75 -8.62 -18.06
CA MET A 162 6.18 -7.54 -17.25
C MET A 162 4.91 -7.96 -16.52
N GLU A 163 4.37 -9.14 -16.83
CA GLU A 163 3.14 -9.65 -16.21
C GLU A 163 3.40 -10.14 -14.79
N LEU A 164 4.63 -10.61 -14.50
CA LEU A 164 5.04 -11.10 -13.18
C LEU A 164 4.03 -12.09 -12.61
N ARG A 165 3.68 -13.11 -13.40
CA ARG A 165 2.59 -14.06 -13.13
C ARG A 165 2.68 -14.77 -11.78
N ASP A 166 3.89 -14.93 -11.25
CA ASP A 166 4.12 -15.59 -9.96
C ASP A 166 4.20 -14.60 -8.79
N MET A 167 3.83 -13.33 -9.01
CA MET A 167 3.81 -12.31 -7.96
C MET A 167 2.76 -12.65 -6.90
N PRO A 168 3.13 -12.73 -5.61
CA PRO A 168 2.15 -13.01 -4.56
C PRO A 168 1.08 -11.92 -4.42
N ARG A 169 -0.18 -12.33 -4.18
CA ARG A 169 -1.35 -11.43 -4.05
C ARG A 169 -1.17 -10.27 -3.05
N HIS A 170 -0.38 -10.42 -1.99
CA HIS A 170 -0.14 -9.32 -1.04
C HIS A 170 0.65 -8.15 -1.66
N TYR A 171 1.47 -8.42 -2.69
CA TYR A 171 2.11 -7.38 -3.48
C TYR A 171 1.13 -6.70 -4.43
N GLU A 172 0.21 -7.45 -5.05
CA GLU A 172 -0.90 -6.86 -5.84
C GLU A 172 -1.76 -5.92 -5.00
N ILE A 173 -2.02 -6.30 -3.74
CA ILE A 173 -2.75 -5.44 -2.80
C ILE A 173 -2.00 -4.13 -2.53
N THR A 174 -0.68 -4.22 -2.37
CA THR A 174 0.17 -3.04 -2.16
C THR A 174 0.12 -2.13 -3.39
N LEU A 175 0.19 -2.68 -4.61
CA LEU A 175 0.03 -1.91 -5.84
C LEU A 175 -1.36 -1.25 -5.94
N GLY A 176 -2.41 -1.95 -5.49
CA GLY A 176 -3.78 -1.43 -5.48
C GLY A 176 -3.90 -0.18 -4.61
N TYR A 177 -3.37 -0.22 -3.39
CA TYR A 177 -3.31 0.98 -2.55
C TYR A 177 -2.39 2.06 -3.12
N ALA A 178 -1.27 1.69 -3.75
CA ALA A 178 -0.39 2.67 -4.41
C ALA A 178 -1.11 3.46 -5.52
N ILE A 179 -1.95 2.79 -6.33
CA ILE A 179 -2.81 3.47 -7.30
C ILE A 179 -3.81 4.40 -6.60
N ALA A 180 -4.43 3.96 -5.50
CA ALA A 180 -5.38 4.79 -4.77
C ALA A 180 -4.73 6.07 -4.24
N VAL A 181 -3.52 5.98 -3.67
CA VAL A 181 -2.71 7.14 -3.24
C VAL A 181 -2.45 8.07 -4.42
N TYR A 182 -2.01 7.50 -5.55
CA TYR A 182 -1.71 8.26 -6.76
C TYR A 182 -2.91 9.06 -7.26
N LYS A 183 -4.08 8.41 -7.39
CA LYS A 183 -5.33 9.02 -7.84
C LYS A 183 -5.79 10.14 -6.91
N LYS A 184 -5.77 9.91 -5.60
CA LYS A 184 -6.15 10.90 -4.58
C LYS A 184 -5.33 12.17 -4.73
N ARG A 185 -4.02 12.05 -4.95
CA ARG A 185 -3.12 13.19 -5.12
C ARG A 185 -3.32 13.94 -6.43
N GLN A 186 -3.52 13.23 -7.54
CA GLN A 186 -3.85 13.89 -8.82
C GLN A 186 -5.10 14.78 -8.69
N GLN A 187 -6.12 14.29 -8.00
CA GLN A 187 -7.34 15.07 -7.74
C GLN A 187 -7.06 16.31 -6.88
N THR A 188 -6.22 16.20 -5.84
CA THR A 188 -5.82 17.35 -5.02
C THR A 188 -5.05 18.40 -5.82
N SER A 189 -4.07 17.98 -6.63
CA SER A 189 -3.29 18.90 -7.47
C SER A 189 -4.13 19.59 -8.55
N ALA A 190 -5.08 18.86 -9.15
CA ALA A 190 -6.02 19.43 -10.12
C ALA A 190 -6.94 20.49 -9.47
N LYS A 191 -7.42 20.25 -8.24
CA LYS A 191 -8.22 21.23 -7.48
C LYS A 191 -7.42 22.49 -7.15
N GLN A 192 -6.15 22.36 -6.78
CA GLN A 192 -5.28 23.50 -6.46
C GLN A 192 -4.89 24.33 -7.69
N SER A 193 -4.84 23.73 -8.88
CA SER A 193 -4.52 24.44 -10.13
C SER A 193 -5.75 25.13 -10.74
N ALA A 194 -6.96 24.84 -10.23
CA ALA A 194 -8.23 25.41 -10.69
C ALA A 194 -8.80 26.48 -9.73
N ALA A 195 -8.13 26.71 -8.60
CA ALA A 195 -8.45 27.73 -7.59
C ALA A 195 -7.47 28.91 -7.69
#